data_AF-A0AAV9VE95-F1
#
_entry.id   AF-A0AAV9VE95-F1
#
_cell.length_a   1.000
_cell.length_b   1.000
_cell.length_c   1.000
_cell.angle_alpha   90.00
_cell.angle_beta   90.00
_cell.angle_gamma   90.00
#
_symmetry.space_group_name_H-M   'P 1'
#
loop_
_entity.id
_entity.type
_entity.pdbx_description
1 polymer ?
#
loop_
_entity_poly.entity_id
_entity_poly.type
_entity_poly.pdbx_seq_one_letter_code
_entity_poly.pdbx_strand_id
1 'polypeptide(L)'
;MIRPQWVCRHCLSRLRTASSLPRPVVAQTILRRQSHASAKSGDDEDLYLAESLLKRAQQLASEHHALETQLLEDFDTKKAARAGNLRPVTEALKEYESAVEVQV
;
A
#
# COMPACT_ATOMS: atom_id res chain seq x y z
N MET A 1 1.86 22.22 -0.13
CA MET A 1 2.47 20.96 -0.62
C MET A 1 1.49 19.83 -0.41
N ILE A 2 0.80 19.39 -1.46
CA ILE A 2 -0.13 18.25 -1.37
C ILE A 2 0.75 16.99 -1.49
N ARG A 3 0.80 16.15 -0.46
CA ARG A 3 1.39 14.82 -0.51
C ARG A 3 0.31 13.88 -1.06
N PRO A 4 0.34 13.43 -2.33
CA PRO A 4 -0.67 12.51 -2.82
C PRO A 4 -0.41 11.13 -2.18
N GLN A 5 -1.13 10.85 -1.09
CA GLN A 5 -1.33 9.51 -0.59
C GLN A 5 -2.24 8.78 -1.58
N TRP A 6 -1.64 7.90 -2.39
CA TRP A 6 -2.28 6.84 -3.18
C TRP A 6 -3.56 7.24 -3.94
N VAL A 7 -3.39 7.89 -5.09
CA VAL A 7 -4.50 8.14 -6.02
C VAL A 7 -4.65 6.93 -6.94
N CYS A 8 -5.84 6.32 -6.94
CA CYS A 8 -6.15 5.17 -7.79
C CYS A 8 -6.06 5.52 -9.30
N ARG A 9 -5.79 4.53 -10.17
CA ARG A 9 -5.69 4.76 -11.63
C ARG A 9 -6.97 5.40 -12.20
N HIS A 10 -8.13 5.00 -11.69
CA HIS A 10 -9.45 5.56 -12.05
C HIS A 10 -9.67 7.00 -11.56
N CYS A 11 -9.06 7.34 -10.43
CA CYS A 11 -9.12 8.66 -9.83
C CYS A 11 -8.23 9.64 -10.61
N LEU A 12 -7.05 9.19 -11.08
CA LEU A 12 -6.17 9.94 -11.97
C LEU A 12 -6.75 10.14 -13.37
N SER A 13 -7.43 9.13 -13.93
CA SER A 13 -8.06 9.27 -15.26
C SER A 13 -9.19 10.30 -15.23
N ARG A 14 -10.00 10.32 -14.17
CA ARG A 14 -11.07 11.33 -13.98
C ARG A 14 -10.53 12.75 -13.78
N LEU A 15 -9.39 12.90 -13.10
CA LEU A 15 -8.72 14.20 -12.97
C LEU A 15 -8.18 14.73 -14.31
N ARG A 16 -7.76 13.83 -15.22
CA ARG A 16 -7.33 14.21 -16.58
C ARG A 16 -8.49 14.66 -17.47
N THR A 17 -9.69 14.10 -17.28
CA THR A 17 -10.86 14.48 -18.08
C THR A 17 -11.54 15.76 -17.59
N ALA A 18 -11.34 16.15 -16.32
CA ALA A 18 -11.98 17.32 -15.73
C ALA A 18 -11.22 18.64 -15.94
N SER A 19 -9.95 18.61 -16.38
CA SER A 19 -9.16 19.83 -16.58
C SER A 19 -9.14 20.25 -18.04
N SER A 20 -10.10 21.10 -18.44
CA SER A 20 -10.09 21.85 -19.71
C SER A 20 -9.12 23.05 -19.72
N LEU A 21 -8.25 23.16 -18.71
CA LEU A 21 -7.27 24.26 -18.61
C LEU A 21 -5.91 23.84 -19.19
N PRO A 22 -5.25 24.69 -20.00
CA PRO A 22 -3.94 24.41 -20.57
C PRO A 22 -2.90 24.37 -19.45
N ARG A 23 -2.46 23.17 -19.08
CA ARG A 23 -1.50 22.99 -17.98
C ARG A 23 -0.07 22.96 -18.53
N PRO A 24 0.88 23.69 -17.91
CA PRO A 24 2.28 23.72 -18.35
C PRO A 24 2.91 22.33 -18.23
N VAL A 25 3.65 21.95 -19.28
CA VAL A 25 4.30 20.64 -19.54
C VAL A 25 5.23 20.17 -18.40
N VAL A 26 5.61 21.07 -17.48
CA VAL A 26 6.57 20.81 -16.40
C VAL A 26 5.98 20.03 -15.21
N ALA A 27 4.65 19.98 -15.04
CA ALA A 27 4.02 19.30 -13.90
C ALA A 27 3.85 17.77 -14.07
N GLN A 28 4.22 17.21 -15.23
CA GLN A 28 3.99 15.79 -15.53
C GLN A 28 5.05 14.84 -14.94
N THR A 29 6.21 15.35 -14.52
CA THR A 29 7.36 14.53 -14.08
C THR A 29 7.39 14.22 -12.57
N ILE A 30 6.50 14.78 -11.76
CA ILE A 30 6.55 14.63 -10.28
C ILE A 30 5.66 13.47 -9.78
N LEU A 31 4.82 12.86 -10.63
CA LEU A 31 4.01 11.71 -10.24
C LEU A 31 4.77 10.41 -10.50
N ARG A 32 5.56 9.97 -9.51
CA ARG A 32 6.18 8.63 -9.51
C ARG A 32 5.08 7.57 -9.44
N ARG A 33 4.73 7.01 -10.59
CA ARG A 33 3.73 5.95 -10.73
C ARG A 33 4.34 4.62 -10.26
N GLN A 34 3.99 4.19 -9.06
CA GLN A 34 4.29 2.84 -8.56
C GLN A 34 3.04 1.96 -8.75
N SER A 35 2.94 1.29 -9.90
CA SER A 35 1.89 0.30 -10.15
C SER A 35 2.45 -1.10 -9.95
N HIS A 36 1.95 -1.81 -8.93
CA HIS A 36 2.11 -3.26 -8.78
C HIS A 36 0.93 -3.93 -9.50
N ALA A 37 0.88 -3.84 -10.83
CA ALA A 37 -0.10 -4.63 -11.58
C ALA A 37 0.39 -6.08 -11.57
N SER A 38 -0.37 -6.99 -10.95
CA SER A 38 -0.20 -8.43 -11.18
C SER A 38 -0.58 -8.68 -12.64
N ALA A 39 0.42 -8.73 -13.51
CA ALA A 39 0.25 -9.08 -14.91
C ALA A 39 0.67 -10.56 -15.06
N LYS A 40 -0.18 -11.46 -14.59
CA LYS A 40 -0.14 -12.87 -14.99
C LYS A 40 -1.56 -13.27 -15.36
N SER A 41 -1.82 -13.27 -16.67
CA SER A 41 -2.98 -13.88 -17.28
C SER A 41 -2.75 -15.40 -17.31
N GLY A 42 -3.40 -16.13 -16.41
CA GLY A 42 -3.41 -17.59 -16.39
C GLY A 42 -4.33 -18.08 -15.29
N ASP A 43 -5.38 -18.80 -15.69
CA ASP A 43 -6.62 -19.06 -14.94
C ASP A 43 -6.46 -19.83 -13.59
N ASP A 44 -5.25 -20.16 -13.14
CA ASP A 44 -4.95 -20.86 -11.88
C ASP A 44 -4.01 -20.07 -10.92
N GLU A 45 -3.39 -18.97 -11.37
CA GLU A 45 -2.45 -18.16 -10.55
C GLU A 45 -3.13 -16.96 -9.87
N ASP A 46 -4.45 -16.80 -10.03
CA ASP A 46 -5.22 -15.69 -9.47
C ASP A 46 -5.45 -15.79 -7.95
N LEU A 47 -5.09 -16.93 -7.33
CA LEU A 47 -5.26 -17.17 -5.90
C LEU A 47 -4.09 -16.61 -5.05
N TYR A 48 -2.94 -16.33 -5.65
CA TYR A 48 -1.72 -15.95 -4.92
C TYR A 48 -1.32 -14.49 -5.17
N LEU A 49 -0.91 -13.80 -4.10
CA LEU A 49 -0.40 -12.45 -4.21
C LEU A 49 1.00 -12.44 -4.81
N ALA A 50 1.32 -11.39 -5.56
CA ALA A 50 2.67 -11.22 -6.08
C ALA A 50 3.69 -11.13 -4.93
N GLU A 51 4.81 -11.85 -5.05
CA GLU A 51 5.89 -11.92 -4.05
C GLU A 51 6.37 -10.54 -3.56
N SER A 52 6.43 -9.56 -4.47
CA SER A 52 6.83 -8.19 -4.11
C SER A 52 5.87 -7.49 -3.14
N LEU A 53 4.58 -7.83 -3.20
CA LEU A 53 3.56 -7.33 -2.28
C LEU A 53 3.69 -8.01 -0.91
N LEU A 54 3.96 -9.32 -0.90
CA LEU A 54 4.19 -10.08 0.33
C LEU A 54 5.41 -9.55 1.09
N LYS A 55 6.56 -9.39 0.42
CA LYS A 55 7.76 -8.79 1.03
C LYS A 55 7.49 -7.41 1.63
N ARG A 56 6.71 -6.59 0.93
CA ARG A 56 6.34 -5.27 1.42
C ARG A 56 5.43 -5.35 2.64
N ALA A 57 4.42 -6.22 2.60
CA ALA A 57 3.51 -6.40 3.72
C ALA A 57 4.25 -6.93 4.96
N GLN A 58 5.20 -7.86 4.80
CA GLN A 58 6.08 -8.33 5.87
C GLN A 58 6.94 -7.20 6.45
N GLN A 59 7.51 -6.34 5.58
CA GLN A 59 8.25 -5.17 6.03
C GLN A 59 7.36 -4.22 6.86
N LEU A 60 6.13 -3.95 6.41
CA LEU A 60 5.18 -3.13 7.15
C LEU A 60 4.74 -3.76 8.48
N ALA A 61 4.65 -5.09 8.53
CA ALA A 61 4.37 -5.82 9.77
C ALA A 61 5.54 -5.72 10.77
N SER A 62 6.78 -5.80 10.30
CA SER A 62 7.95 -5.57 11.15
C SER A 62 8.01 -4.12 11.67
N GLU A 63 7.64 -3.15 10.84
CA GLU A 63 7.55 -1.74 11.24
C GLU A 63 6.47 -1.56 12.33
N HIS A 64 5.29 -2.17 12.15
CA HIS A 64 4.22 -2.14 13.15
C HIS A 64 4.68 -2.68 14.50
N HIS A 65 5.32 -3.86 14.52
CA HIS A 65 5.80 -4.46 15.76
C HIS A 65 6.84 -3.56 16.45
N ALA A 66 7.78 -2.98 15.69
CA ALA A 66 8.78 -2.07 16.25
C ALA A 66 8.16 -0.78 16.80
N LEU A 67 7.06 -0.29 16.21
CA LEU A 67 6.33 0.87 16.73
C LEU A 67 5.55 0.50 17.99
N GLU A 68 4.92 -0.67 18.05
CA GLU A 68 4.22 -1.13 19.25
C GLU A 68 5.15 -1.28 20.44
N THR A 69 6.35 -1.86 20.24
CA THR A 69 7.33 -1.98 21.34
C THR A 69 7.80 -0.62 21.83
N GLN A 70 8.06 0.32 20.92
CA GLN A 70 8.43 1.69 21.30
C GLN A 70 7.31 2.42 22.04
N LEU A 71 6.04 2.15 21.70
CA LEU A 71 4.88 2.78 22.35
C LEU A 71 4.61 2.23 23.75
N LEU A 72 5.09 1.02 24.08
CA LEU A 72 5.04 0.48 25.43
C LEU A 72 6.00 1.20 26.38
N GLU A 73 7.16 1.63 25.87
CA GLU A 73 8.16 2.38 26.63
C GLU A 73 7.79 3.87 26.72
N ASP A 74 7.55 4.51 25.57
CA ASP A 74 7.27 5.94 25.46
C ASP A 74 6.10 6.22 24.51
N PHE A 75 5.01 6.75 25.05
CA PHE A 75 3.83 7.08 24.25
C PHE A 75 4.04 8.35 23.42
N ASP A 76 4.21 8.18 22.10
CA ASP A 76 4.18 9.26 21.12
C ASP A 76 2.95 9.14 20.21
N THR A 77 2.09 10.16 20.26
CA THR A 77 0.89 10.30 19.42
C THR A 77 1.13 10.06 17.92
N LYS A 78 2.29 10.47 17.38
CA LYS A 78 2.60 10.29 15.94
C LYS A 78 2.93 8.85 15.62
N LYS A 79 3.69 8.19 16.49
CA LYS A 79 4.01 6.76 16.37
C LYS A 79 2.77 5.90 16.55
N ALA A 80 1.90 6.26 17.51
CA ALA A 80 0.62 5.60 17.74
C ALA A 80 -0.29 5.68 16.52
N ALA A 81 -0.39 6.87 15.90
CA ALA A 81 -1.15 7.03 14.66
C ALA A 81 -0.57 6.19 13.52
N ARG A 82 0.75 6.12 13.39
CA ARG A 82 1.42 5.29 12.37
C ARG A 82 1.14 3.80 12.60
N ALA A 83 1.29 3.30 13.83
CA ALA A 83 0.98 1.93 14.19
C ALA A 83 -0.49 1.59 13.87
N GLY A 84 -1.44 2.46 14.25
CA GLY A 84 -2.85 2.25 13.93
C GLY A 84 -3.15 2.15 12.42
N ASN A 85 -2.41 2.87 11.57
CA ASN A 85 -2.55 2.76 10.11
C ASN A 85 -1.97 1.45 9.55
N LEU A 86 -0.95 0.89 10.20
CA LEU A 86 -0.31 -0.36 9.77
C LEU A 86 -1.05 -1.60 10.27
N ARG A 87 -1.83 -1.48 11.36
CA ARG A 87 -2.61 -2.57 11.96
C ARG A 87 -3.42 -3.40 10.94
N PRO A 88 -4.28 -2.80 10.07
CA PRO A 88 -5.06 -3.59 9.11
C PRO A 88 -4.20 -4.36 8.09
N VAL A 89 -3.01 -3.86 7.76
CA VAL A 89 -2.07 -4.58 6.88
C VAL A 89 -1.52 -5.82 7.59
N THR A 90 -1.22 -5.70 8.88
CA THR A 90 -0.70 -6.84 9.68
C THR A 90 -1.76 -7.90 9.93
N GLU A 91 -3.01 -7.50 10.17
CA GLU A 91 -4.15 -8.41 10.32
C GLU A 91 -4.40 -9.16 9.00
N ALA A 92 -4.51 -8.44 7.88
CA ALA A 92 -4.72 -9.05 6.56
C ALA A 92 -3.57 -9.97 6.13
N LEU A 93 -2.31 -9.66 6.50
CA LEU A 93 -1.18 -10.54 6.21
C LEU A 93 -1.28 -11.87 6.98
N LYS A 94 -1.68 -11.85 8.25
CA LYS A 94 -1.91 -13.07 9.05
C LYS A 94 -3.07 -13.90 8.48
N GLU A 95 -4.15 -13.24 8.09
CA GLU A 95 -5.29 -13.90 7.45
C GLU A 95 -4.88 -14.55 6.12
N TYR A 96 -4.07 -13.86 5.32
CA TYR A 96 -3.53 -14.41 4.09
C TYR A 96 -2.62 -15.62 4.33
N GLU A 97 -1.65 -15.51 5.25
CA GLU A 97 -0.72 -16.59 5.58
C GLU A 97 -1.48 -17.82 6.10
N SER A 98 -2.47 -17.65 6.97
CA SER A 98 -3.29 -18.76 7.46
C SER A 98 -4.17 -19.39 6.37
N ALA A 99 -4.71 -18.60 5.45
CA ALA A 99 -5.47 -19.12 4.31
C ALA A 99 -4.59 -19.94 3.35
N VAL A 100 -3.34 -19.50 3.14
CA VAL A 100 -2.36 -20.22 2.31
C VAL A 100 -1.89 -21.50 2.99
N GLU A 101 -1.61 -21.48 4.29
CA GLU A 101 -1.20 -22.66 5.06
C GLU A 101 -2.28 -23.75 5.10
N VAL A 102 -3.57 -23.38 5.12
CA VAL A 102 -4.69 -24.33 5.13
C VAL A 102 -4.93 -24.99 3.76
N GLN A 103 -4.39 -24.43 2.68
CA GLN A 103 -4.54 -24.96 1.32
C GLN A 103 -3.44 -25.94 0.90
N VAL A 104 -2.37 -26.11 1.69
CA VAL A 104 -1.25 -27.04 1.46
C VAL A 104 -1.43 -28.32 2.27
#